data_AF-A0A8S3WRP3-F1
#
_entry.id   AF-A0A8S3WRP3-F1
#
_cell.length_a   1.000
_cell.length_b   1.000
_cell.length_c   1.000
_cell.angle_alpha   90.00
_cell.angle_beta   90.00
_cell.angle_gamma   90.00
#
_symmetry.space_group_name_H-M   'P 1'
#
loop_
_entity.id
_entity.type
_entity.pdbx_description
1 polymer ?
#
loop_
_entity_poly.entity_id
_entity_poly.type
_entity_poly.pdbx_seq_one_letter_code
_entity_poly.pdbx_strand_id
1 'polypeptide(L)'
;MTILTITNKTHNNIQTSLITFGNPHSCDGKDIIICITGNPGFVEFYLEFGQELHTKTGLPVCVIGHAGHDNVSDIQSSKLQGQEHLFNLKGQLKHKLDLLDNNIDNKSKLHFVGHSIGSWLCSLPSHYDKRVLKYLNPHIFEKVLFLAYDEMDNITTLNKDGVDKVKHLTNIIYSVDDGWAPLNFMKDLMIFQPYLQMMEVNTDHAFVFKSSEFIAFIASDFIKPKISAGM
;
A
#
# COMPACT_ATOMS: atom_id res chain seq x y z
N MET A 1 -11.86 8.18 20.88
CA MET A 1 -11.35 9.10 19.84
C MET A 1 -10.25 8.38 19.11
N THR A 2 -10.42 8.11 17.82
CA THR A 2 -9.36 7.58 16.96
C THR A 2 -8.29 8.66 16.79
N ILE A 3 -7.06 8.39 17.20
CA ILE A 3 -5.94 9.30 16.97
C ILE A 3 -5.48 9.06 15.52
N LEU A 4 -5.89 9.95 14.62
CA LEU A 4 -5.31 10.07 13.29
C LEU A 4 -4.04 10.92 13.40
N THR A 5 -2.93 10.41 12.86
CA THR A 5 -1.66 11.16 12.79
C THR A 5 -1.09 11.07 11.37
N ILE A 6 -0.66 12.21 10.83
CA ILE A 6 0.06 12.30 9.56
C ILE A 6 1.46 12.80 9.90
N THR A 7 2.48 12.00 9.59
CA THR A 7 3.88 12.31 9.93
C THR A 7 4.80 11.98 8.77
N ASN A 8 5.95 12.66 8.74
CA ASN A 8 7.05 12.32 7.85
C ASN A 8 8.15 11.65 8.66
N LYS A 9 8.55 10.43 8.28
CA LYS A 9 9.65 9.70 8.90
C LYS A 9 10.68 9.32 7.83
N THR A 10 11.94 9.26 8.25
CA THR A 10 13.04 8.85 7.35
C THR A 10 13.21 7.35 7.44
N HIS A 11 13.11 6.69 6.28
CA HIS A 11 13.42 5.27 6.12
C HIS A 11 14.33 5.07 4.92
N ASN A 12 15.35 4.22 5.05
CA ASN A 12 16.34 3.97 4.00
C ASN A 12 16.85 5.28 3.36
N ASN A 13 17.18 6.27 4.20
CA ASN A 13 17.66 7.61 3.86
C ASN A 13 16.65 8.54 3.14
N ILE A 14 15.38 8.15 3.02
CA ILE A 14 14.34 8.94 2.36
C ILE A 14 13.23 9.27 3.37
N GLN A 15 12.91 10.55 3.52
CA GLN A 15 11.76 11.02 4.26
C GLN A 15 10.48 10.68 3.48
N THR A 16 9.52 10.05 4.15
CA THR A 16 8.28 9.56 3.52
C THR A 16 7.10 9.76 4.46
N SER A 17 5.96 10.09 3.87
CA SER A 17 4.71 10.32 4.59
C SER A 17 4.10 9.02 5.07
N LEU A 18 3.62 9.05 6.31
CA LEU A 18 2.89 7.99 6.97
C LEU A 18 1.55 8.54 7.48
N ILE A 19 0.51 7.73 7.37
CA ILE A 19 -0.75 7.94 8.08
C ILE A 19 -0.92 6.82 9.10
N THR A 20 -1.21 7.16 10.34
CA THR A 20 -1.51 6.19 11.38
C THR A 20 -2.87 6.42 12.00
N PHE A 21 -3.60 5.33 12.24
CA PHE A 21 -4.81 5.30 13.04
C PHE A 21 -4.52 4.49 14.30
N GLY A 22 -4.63 5.11 15.47
CA GLY A 22 -4.08 4.55 16.70
C GLY A 22 -2.56 4.70 16.78
N ASN A 23 -1.88 3.88 17.59
CA ASN A 23 -0.44 4.00 17.82
C ASN A 23 0.33 2.73 17.40
N PRO A 24 0.59 2.51 16.10
CA PRO A 24 1.31 1.33 15.60
C PRO A 24 2.79 1.28 16.04
N HIS A 25 3.31 2.32 16.69
CA HIS A 25 4.69 2.38 17.17
C HIS A 25 4.86 1.74 18.55
N SER A 26 3.78 1.60 19.31
CA SER A 26 3.79 1.00 20.65
C SER A 26 2.41 0.43 20.94
N CYS A 27 2.26 -0.86 20.65
CA CYS A 27 1.01 -1.60 20.70
C CYS A 27 1.01 -2.69 21.78
N ASP A 28 2.14 -2.90 22.44
CA ASP A 28 2.39 -3.95 23.43
C ASP A 28 2.00 -5.34 22.88
N GLY A 29 2.41 -5.62 21.64
CA GLY A 29 2.17 -6.90 20.98
C GLY A 29 0.78 -7.08 20.36
N LYS A 30 -0.12 -6.08 20.43
CA LYS A 30 -1.37 -6.12 19.66
C LYS A 30 -1.08 -6.17 18.16
N ASP A 31 -1.88 -6.92 17.42
CA ASP A 31 -1.81 -6.99 15.96
C ASP A 31 -1.88 -5.60 15.31
N ILE A 32 -1.11 -5.39 14.22
CA ILE A 32 -1.05 -4.13 13.47
C ILE A 32 -1.34 -4.39 12.01
N ILE A 33 -2.09 -3.49 11.37
CA ILE A 33 -2.32 -3.52 9.92
C ILE A 33 -1.35 -2.56 9.24
N ILE A 34 -0.58 -3.06 8.27
CA ILE A 34 0.32 -2.27 7.43
C ILE A 34 -0.26 -2.19 6.01
N CYS A 35 -0.67 -0.99 5.61
CA CYS A 35 -1.15 -0.70 4.26
C CYS A 35 -0.01 -0.18 3.39
N ILE A 36 0.37 -0.94 2.38
CA ILE A 36 1.33 -0.54 1.35
C ILE A 36 0.54 0.08 0.20
N THR A 37 0.81 1.36 -0.04
CA THR A 37 0.16 2.11 -1.11
C THR A 37 0.59 1.60 -2.49
N GLY A 38 -0.29 1.80 -3.46
CA GLY A 38 -0.03 1.62 -4.88
C GLY A 38 0.39 2.93 -5.52
N ASN A 39 1.07 2.89 -6.66
CA ASN A 39 1.54 4.09 -7.36
C ASN A 39 0.34 5.02 -7.72
N PRO A 40 0.35 6.33 -7.37
CA PRO A 40 1.47 7.21 -6.98
C PRO A 40 2.12 7.02 -5.61
N GLY A 41 1.55 6.24 -4.71
CA GLY A 41 2.07 6.09 -3.36
C GLY A 41 1.77 7.26 -2.42
N PHE A 42 0.73 8.05 -2.71
CA PHE A 42 0.27 9.11 -1.82
C PHE A 42 -0.62 8.54 -0.73
N VAL A 43 -0.23 8.73 0.53
CA VAL A 43 -0.97 8.19 1.68
C VAL A 43 -2.35 8.82 1.83
N GLU A 44 -2.56 10.06 1.41
CA GLU A 44 -3.85 10.75 1.58
C GLU A 44 -5.00 10.11 0.81
N PHE A 45 -4.72 9.32 -0.23
CA PHE A 45 -5.74 8.56 -0.94
C PHE A 45 -6.36 7.47 -0.05
N TYR A 46 -5.63 7.00 0.95
CA TYR A 46 -6.03 5.88 1.81
C TYR A 46 -6.62 6.33 3.15
N LEU A 47 -6.94 7.62 3.32
CA LEU A 47 -7.50 8.14 4.56
C LEU A 47 -8.80 7.40 4.94
N GLU A 48 -9.78 7.35 4.03
CA GLU A 48 -11.06 6.67 4.27
C GLU A 48 -10.86 5.17 4.45
N PHE A 49 -10.05 4.55 3.58
CA PHE A 49 -9.76 3.12 3.64
C PHE A 49 -9.11 2.71 4.97
N GLY A 50 -8.05 3.42 5.39
CA GLY A 50 -7.35 3.15 6.63
C GLY A 50 -8.20 3.42 7.87
N GLN A 51 -9.02 4.48 7.84
CA GLN A 51 -9.97 4.78 8.91
C GLN A 51 -11.02 3.67 9.07
N GLU A 52 -11.58 3.20 7.95
CA GLU A 52 -12.59 2.16 7.97
C GLU A 52 -12.00 0.82 8.42
N LEU A 53 -10.79 0.47 7.97
CA LEU A 53 -10.06 -0.69 8.48
C LEU A 53 -9.85 -0.62 9.99
N HIS A 54 -9.38 0.52 10.50
CA HIS A 54 -9.20 0.72 11.93
C HIS A 54 -10.52 0.56 12.69
N THR A 55 -11.59 1.18 12.19
CA THR A 55 -12.93 1.13 12.80
C THR A 55 -13.47 -0.30 12.84
N LYS A 56 -13.35 -1.06 11.75
CA LYS A 56 -13.91 -2.41 11.63
C LYS A 56 -13.12 -3.47 12.37
N THR A 57 -11.82 -3.30 12.51
CA THR A 57 -10.94 -4.30 13.13
C THR A 57 -10.57 -3.97 14.58
N GLY A 58 -10.62 -2.70 14.97
CA GLY A 58 -10.09 -2.21 16.24
C GLY A 58 -8.56 -2.21 16.32
N LEU A 59 -7.86 -2.58 15.24
CA LEU A 59 -6.40 -2.67 15.21
C LEU A 59 -5.76 -1.34 14.80
N PRO A 60 -4.59 -1.00 15.35
CA PRO A 60 -3.76 0.09 14.82
C PRO A 60 -3.43 -0.13 13.34
N VAL A 61 -3.53 0.93 12.55
CA VAL A 61 -3.25 0.91 11.11
C VAL A 61 -2.12 1.88 10.80
N CYS A 62 -1.15 1.44 10.01
CA CYS A 62 -0.11 2.30 9.41
C CYS A 62 -0.19 2.21 7.89
N VAL A 63 -0.42 3.34 7.23
CA VAL A 63 -0.34 3.48 5.77
C VAL A 63 0.99 4.14 5.42
N ILE A 64 1.78 3.51 4.54
CA ILE A 64 3.07 4.02 4.08
C ILE A 64 3.05 4.39 2.61
N GLY A 65 3.55 5.58 2.30
CA GLY A 65 3.74 6.06 0.93
C GLY A 65 4.92 5.41 0.20
N HIS A 66 5.07 5.69 -1.09
CA HIS A 66 6.30 5.35 -1.82
C HIS A 66 7.42 6.34 -1.49
N ALA A 67 8.65 5.84 -1.38
CA ALA A 67 9.82 6.66 -1.10
C ALA A 67 9.98 7.70 -2.21
N GLY A 68 10.11 8.98 -1.85
CA GLY A 68 10.29 10.09 -2.80
C GLY A 68 9.04 10.48 -3.60
N HIS A 69 7.88 9.92 -3.26
CA HIS A 69 6.62 10.24 -3.92
C HIS A 69 5.81 11.28 -3.13
N ASP A 70 6.40 12.02 -2.21
CA ASP A 70 5.69 13.11 -1.53
C ASP A 70 6.58 14.35 -1.41
N ASN A 71 5.94 15.49 -1.22
CA ASN A 71 6.60 16.75 -0.97
C ASN A 71 6.99 16.81 0.50
N VAL A 72 8.26 16.50 0.77
CA VAL A 72 8.84 16.49 2.10
C VAL A 72 9.91 17.57 2.22
N SER A 73 10.18 18.04 3.44
CA SER A 73 11.13 19.12 3.68
C SER A 73 12.57 18.76 3.32
N ASP A 74 12.91 17.47 3.35
CA ASP A 74 14.23 17.00 2.96
C ASP A 74 14.41 17.01 1.43
N ILE A 75 15.35 17.82 0.96
CA ILE A 75 15.68 17.97 -0.46
C ILE A 75 16.30 16.67 -1.02
N GLN A 76 17.05 15.90 -0.23
CA GLN A 76 17.67 14.66 -0.70
C GLN A 76 16.62 13.61 -1.07
N SER A 77 15.54 13.56 -0.30
CA SER A 77 14.37 12.73 -0.57
C SER A 77 13.66 13.05 -1.89
N SER A 78 13.87 14.26 -2.41
CA SER A 78 13.29 14.73 -3.68
C SER A 78 14.22 14.54 -4.88
N LYS A 79 15.46 14.06 -4.72
CA LYS A 79 16.44 13.99 -5.81
C LYS A 79 16.58 12.56 -6.36
N LEU A 80 16.15 12.34 -7.60
CA LEU A 80 16.32 11.04 -8.28
C LEU A 80 17.77 10.79 -8.73
N GLN A 81 18.38 11.78 -9.39
CA GLN A 81 19.70 11.62 -10.01
C GLN A 81 20.78 11.21 -9.01
N GLY A 82 21.44 10.07 -9.26
CA GLY A 82 22.48 9.51 -8.40
C GLY A 82 21.96 8.75 -7.17
N GLN A 83 20.64 8.59 -7.05
CA GLN A 83 19.95 7.89 -5.97
C GLN A 83 18.89 6.91 -6.49
N GLU A 84 18.95 6.52 -7.76
CA GLU A 84 17.97 5.68 -8.46
C GLU A 84 17.72 4.36 -7.71
N HIS A 85 18.78 3.80 -7.10
CA HIS A 85 18.73 2.59 -6.29
C HIS A 85 17.86 2.69 -5.02
N LEU A 86 17.49 3.90 -4.58
CA LEU A 86 16.57 4.13 -3.45
C LEU A 86 15.10 4.15 -3.90
N PHE A 87 14.84 4.46 -5.17
CA PHE A 87 13.48 4.67 -5.69
C PHE A 87 12.96 3.52 -6.55
N ASN A 88 13.84 2.62 -7.01
CA ASN A 88 13.47 1.42 -7.75
C ASN A 88 12.77 0.38 -6.86
N LEU A 89 12.25 -0.71 -7.44
CA LEU A 89 11.48 -1.73 -6.72
C LEU A 89 12.23 -2.30 -5.52
N LYS A 90 13.53 -2.57 -5.67
CA LYS A 90 14.39 -3.06 -4.58
C LYS A 90 14.61 -2.01 -3.50
N GLY A 91 14.75 -0.74 -3.88
CA GLY A 91 14.84 0.39 -2.98
C GLY A 91 13.56 0.57 -2.16
N GLN A 92 12.40 0.46 -2.81
CA GLN A 92 11.10 0.48 -2.14
C GLN A 92 10.97 -0.67 -1.13
N LEU A 93 11.36 -1.90 -1.49
CA LEU A 93 11.35 -3.02 -0.55
C LEU A 93 12.20 -2.75 0.69
N LYS A 94 13.45 -2.31 0.51
CA LYS A 94 14.34 -1.93 1.62
C LYS A 94 13.74 -0.82 2.49
N HIS A 95 13.12 0.17 1.86
CA HIS A 95 12.49 1.28 2.55
C HIS A 95 11.30 0.83 3.42
N LYS A 96 10.50 -0.14 2.96
CA LYS A 96 9.39 -0.70 3.75
C LYS A 96 9.91 -1.58 4.88
N LEU A 97 10.94 -2.38 4.65
CA LEU A 97 11.59 -3.17 5.70
C LEU A 97 12.17 -2.28 6.81
N ASP A 98 12.81 -1.18 6.45
CA ASP A 98 13.37 -0.23 7.42
C ASP A 98 12.29 0.44 8.30
N LEU A 99 11.10 0.74 7.75
CA LEU A 99 9.94 1.15 8.56
C LEU A 99 9.58 0.07 9.58
N LEU A 100 9.49 -1.20 9.14
CA LEU A 100 9.07 -2.30 10.02
C LEU A 100 10.07 -2.50 11.17
N ASP A 101 11.36 -2.48 10.86
CA ASP A 101 12.42 -2.76 11.83
C ASP A 101 12.59 -1.64 12.87
N ASN A 102 12.41 -0.38 12.45
CA ASN A 102 12.78 0.78 13.26
C ASN A 102 11.61 1.62 13.77
N ASN A 103 10.39 1.41 13.27
CA ASN A 103 9.27 2.29 13.57
C ASN A 103 7.95 1.58 13.83
N ILE A 104 7.83 0.28 13.61
CA ILE A 104 6.66 -0.51 14.00
C ILE A 104 7.00 -1.33 15.24
N ASP A 105 6.02 -1.58 16.10
CA ASP A 105 6.20 -2.44 17.28
C ASP A 105 6.63 -3.85 16.84
N ASN A 106 7.87 -4.23 17.17
CA ASN A 106 8.47 -5.50 16.76
C ASN A 106 7.89 -6.73 17.49
N LYS A 107 7.04 -6.52 18.51
CA LYS A 107 6.31 -7.59 19.20
C LYS A 107 4.98 -7.92 18.52
N SER A 108 4.51 -7.07 17.63
CA SER A 108 3.19 -7.19 17.03
C SER A 108 3.17 -8.20 15.88
N LYS A 109 2.07 -8.95 15.78
CA LYS A 109 1.73 -9.68 14.57
C LYS A 109 1.26 -8.69 13.49
N LEU A 110 1.79 -8.82 12.28
CA LEU A 110 1.50 -7.90 11.18
C LEU A 110 0.50 -8.48 10.18
N HIS A 111 -0.47 -7.66 9.79
CA HIS A 111 -1.39 -7.91 8.68
C HIS A 111 -1.08 -6.95 7.53
N PHE A 112 -0.57 -7.47 6.43
CA PHE A 112 -0.24 -6.64 5.26
C PHE A 112 -1.43 -6.50 4.31
N VAL A 113 -1.68 -5.27 3.87
CA VAL A 113 -2.64 -4.94 2.81
C VAL A 113 -1.89 -4.18 1.73
N GLY A 114 -1.74 -4.77 0.55
CA GLY A 114 -1.11 -4.12 -0.60
C GLY A 114 -2.14 -3.70 -1.64
N HIS A 115 -1.97 -2.51 -2.22
CA HIS A 115 -2.70 -2.07 -3.41
C HIS A 115 -1.71 -1.97 -4.57
N SER A 116 -2.10 -2.52 -5.72
CA SER A 116 -1.38 -2.64 -7.00
C SER A 116 -0.50 -1.45 -7.41
N ILE A 117 0.41 -1.68 -8.36
CA ILE A 117 1.00 -0.60 -9.13
C ILE A 117 0.03 -0.11 -10.21
N GLY A 118 -0.19 1.21 -10.27
CA GLY A 118 -0.93 1.82 -11.38
C GLY A 118 -2.42 2.05 -11.13
N SER A 119 -2.77 2.51 -9.94
CA SER A 119 -4.07 3.13 -9.67
C SER A 119 -4.23 4.47 -10.37
N TRP A 120 -4.30 4.37 -11.70
CA TRP A 120 -4.62 5.31 -12.76
C TRP A 120 -4.15 6.77 -12.58
N LEU A 121 -3.15 7.14 -13.39
CA LEU A 121 -2.61 8.49 -13.56
C LEU A 121 -3.58 9.51 -14.19
N CYS A 122 -4.68 9.04 -14.80
CA CYS A 122 -5.52 9.88 -15.67
C CYS A 122 -6.98 10.06 -15.23
N SER A 123 -7.39 9.56 -14.05
CA SER A 123 -8.81 9.56 -13.60
C SER A 123 -9.03 10.35 -12.32
N LEU A 124 -8.04 11.13 -11.90
CA LEU A 124 -8.15 11.97 -10.71
C LEU A 124 -9.34 12.91 -10.85
N PRO A 125 -10.38 12.78 -9.99
CA PRO A 125 -11.51 13.68 -10.05
C PRO A 125 -11.07 15.11 -9.76
N SER A 126 -11.65 16.08 -10.48
CA SER A 126 -11.35 17.52 -10.36
C SER A 126 -11.70 18.15 -9.01
N HIS A 127 -12.13 17.38 -8.02
CA HIS A 127 -12.36 17.84 -6.64
C HIS A 127 -11.22 17.44 -5.69
N TYR A 128 -10.17 16.79 -6.20
CA TYR A 128 -8.94 16.44 -5.47
C TYR A 128 -7.78 17.40 -5.74
N ASP A 129 -8.07 18.67 -6.04
CA ASP A 129 -7.12 19.67 -6.52
C ASP A 129 -5.79 19.68 -5.75
N LYS A 130 -5.83 19.73 -4.41
CA LYS A 130 -4.62 19.73 -3.58
C LYS A 130 -3.74 18.48 -3.74
N ARG A 131 -4.35 17.32 -4.02
CA ARG A 131 -3.65 16.04 -4.21
C ARG A 131 -3.12 15.93 -5.65
N VAL A 132 -3.87 16.44 -6.63
CA VAL A 132 -3.44 16.58 -8.03
C VAL A 132 -2.23 17.53 -8.14
N LEU A 133 -2.18 18.60 -7.33
CA LEU A 133 -1.06 19.54 -7.34
C LEU A 133 0.28 18.91 -6.95
N LYS A 134 0.30 17.93 -6.03
CA LYS A 134 1.54 17.18 -5.69
C LYS A 134 2.10 16.45 -6.92
N TYR A 135 1.21 15.91 -7.73
CA TYR A 135 1.55 15.21 -8.96
C TYR A 135 2.16 16.12 -10.03
N LEU A 136 1.82 17.40 -10.04
CA LEU A 136 2.40 18.38 -10.96
C LEU A 136 3.83 18.77 -10.58
N ASN A 137 4.34 18.35 -9.42
CA ASN A 137 5.74 18.54 -9.07
C ASN A 137 6.59 17.58 -9.93
N PRO A 138 7.46 18.10 -10.82
CA PRO A 138 8.24 17.27 -11.73
C PRO A 138 9.18 16.31 -10.99
N HIS A 139 9.67 16.68 -9.80
CA HIS A 139 10.48 15.79 -8.97
C HIS A 139 9.68 14.63 -8.40
N ILE A 140 8.41 14.83 -8.06
CA ILE A 140 7.57 13.71 -7.60
C ILE A 140 7.21 12.84 -8.80
N PHE A 141 6.80 13.48 -9.90
CA PHE A 141 6.36 12.80 -11.10
C PHE A 141 7.45 11.93 -11.75
N GLU A 142 8.71 12.40 -11.82
CA GLU A 142 9.82 11.61 -12.36
C GLU A 142 10.02 10.30 -11.58
N LYS A 143 9.82 10.30 -10.25
CA LYS A 143 9.97 9.11 -9.39
C LYS A 143 8.78 8.17 -9.52
N VAL A 144 7.57 8.72 -9.60
CA VAL A 144 6.35 7.97 -9.89
C VAL A 144 6.48 7.22 -11.22
N LEU A 145 6.96 7.88 -12.27
CA LEU A 145 7.22 7.25 -13.57
C LEU A 145 8.38 6.26 -13.50
N PHE A 146 9.48 6.62 -12.83
CA PHE A 146 10.65 5.75 -12.70
C PHE A 146 10.29 4.42 -12.04
N LEU A 147 9.56 4.44 -10.93
CA LEU A 147 9.08 3.21 -10.27
C LEU A 147 8.10 2.44 -11.16
N ALA A 148 7.22 3.14 -11.89
CA ALA A 148 6.30 2.49 -12.83
C ALA A 148 7.05 1.71 -13.91
N TYR A 149 8.04 2.33 -14.56
CA TYR A 149 8.85 1.66 -15.57
C TYR A 149 9.69 0.52 -14.99
N ASP A 150 10.38 0.75 -13.87
CA ASP A 150 11.20 -0.28 -13.23
C ASP A 150 10.36 -1.51 -12.86
N GLU A 151 9.16 -1.34 -12.33
CA GLU A 151 8.29 -2.48 -12.01
C GLU A 151 7.78 -3.18 -13.27
N MET A 152 7.35 -2.45 -14.31
CA MET A 152 6.90 -3.05 -15.57
C MET A 152 8.02 -3.85 -16.27
N ASP A 153 9.27 -3.41 -16.13
CA ASP A 153 10.45 -4.09 -16.70
C ASP A 153 10.86 -5.34 -15.87
N ASN A 154 10.71 -5.28 -14.54
CA ASN A 154 11.15 -6.36 -13.65
C ASN A 154 10.06 -7.38 -13.28
N ILE A 155 8.78 -7.00 -13.29
CA ILE A 155 7.63 -7.82 -12.90
C ILE A 155 6.81 -8.19 -14.13
N THR A 156 7.38 -9.09 -14.93
CA THR A 156 6.79 -9.51 -16.21
C THR A 156 5.97 -10.79 -16.10
N THR A 157 6.15 -11.56 -15.03
CA THR A 157 5.50 -12.86 -14.85
C THR A 157 5.08 -13.08 -13.41
N LEU A 158 4.10 -13.97 -13.22
CA LEU A 158 3.66 -14.39 -11.88
C LEU A 158 4.83 -15.05 -11.13
N ASN A 159 5.20 -14.47 -9.98
CA ASN A 159 6.19 -15.06 -9.09
C ASN A 159 5.62 -16.28 -8.36
N LYS A 160 5.62 -17.42 -9.06
CA LYS A 160 5.06 -18.70 -8.58
C LYS A 160 5.70 -19.16 -7.27
N ASP A 161 7.03 -19.10 -7.18
CA ASP A 161 7.78 -19.51 -5.99
C ASP A 161 7.45 -18.64 -4.77
N GLY A 162 7.29 -17.33 -4.98
CA GLY A 162 6.87 -16.39 -3.94
C GLY A 162 5.46 -16.69 -3.45
N VAL A 163 4.52 -16.83 -4.38
CA VAL A 163 3.11 -17.16 -4.07
C VAL A 163 3.01 -18.48 -3.31
N ASP A 164 3.72 -19.52 -3.74
CA ASP A 164 3.69 -20.83 -3.08
C ASP A 164 4.14 -20.77 -1.61
N LYS A 165 5.09 -19.88 -1.29
CA LYS A 165 5.58 -19.69 0.07
C LYS A 165 4.57 -19.01 0.98
N VAL A 166 3.73 -18.10 0.44
CA VAL A 166 2.86 -17.24 1.26
C VAL A 166 1.37 -17.52 1.10
N LYS A 167 0.96 -18.38 0.15
CA LYS A 167 -0.46 -18.65 -0.18
C LYS A 167 -1.36 -18.98 1.00
N HIS A 168 -0.82 -19.61 2.06
CA HIS A 168 -1.58 -19.97 3.27
C HIS A 168 -1.85 -18.76 4.20
N LEU A 169 -1.22 -17.62 3.94
CA LEU A 169 -1.41 -16.35 4.66
C LEU A 169 -2.11 -15.30 3.78
N THR A 170 -2.17 -15.51 2.47
CA THR A 170 -2.64 -14.56 1.47
C THR A 170 -4.13 -14.70 1.19
N ASN A 171 -4.81 -13.56 1.06
CA ASN A 171 -6.14 -13.43 0.48
C ASN A 171 -6.08 -12.38 -0.63
N ILE A 172 -6.90 -12.53 -1.67
CA ILE A 172 -6.90 -11.61 -2.81
C ILE A 172 -8.28 -10.99 -2.99
N ILE A 173 -8.32 -9.69 -3.23
CA ILE A 173 -9.50 -8.98 -3.70
C ILE A 173 -9.16 -8.51 -5.12
N TYR A 174 -9.98 -8.85 -6.11
CA TYR A 174 -9.78 -8.44 -7.49
C TYR A 174 -11.09 -7.97 -8.10
N SER A 175 -11.01 -7.07 -9.07
CA SER A 175 -12.16 -6.60 -9.85
C SER A 175 -12.08 -7.12 -11.28
N VAL A 176 -13.21 -7.53 -11.83
CA VAL A 176 -13.30 -8.00 -13.22
C VAL A 176 -13.33 -6.87 -14.24
N ASP A 177 -13.66 -5.66 -13.80
CA ASP A 177 -13.83 -4.47 -14.64
C ASP A 177 -13.07 -3.28 -14.02
N ASP A 178 -11.82 -3.52 -13.62
CA ASP A 178 -11.00 -2.52 -12.94
C ASP A 178 -10.41 -1.47 -13.90
N GLY A 179 -10.46 -1.74 -15.22
CA GLY A 179 -9.99 -0.86 -16.29
C GLY A 179 -8.46 -0.74 -16.40
N TRP A 180 -7.69 -1.58 -15.70
CA TRP A 180 -6.23 -1.51 -15.65
C TRP A 180 -5.55 -2.87 -15.77
N ALA A 181 -5.84 -3.81 -14.87
CA ALA A 181 -5.14 -5.08 -14.82
C ALA A 181 -5.79 -6.07 -15.81
N PRO A 182 -5.03 -6.61 -16.77
CA PRO A 182 -5.54 -7.63 -17.67
C PRO A 182 -6.07 -8.86 -16.91
N LEU A 183 -7.32 -9.26 -17.18
CA LEU A 183 -7.97 -10.38 -16.49
C LEU A 183 -7.23 -11.72 -16.62
N ASN A 184 -6.40 -11.89 -17.64
CA ASN A 184 -5.57 -13.09 -17.79
C ASN A 184 -4.59 -13.27 -16.63
N PHE A 185 -4.09 -12.20 -16.00
CA PHE A 185 -3.20 -12.33 -14.83
C PHE A 185 -3.91 -12.98 -13.65
N MET A 186 -5.17 -12.61 -13.41
CA MET A 186 -5.98 -13.25 -12.38
C MET A 186 -6.32 -14.70 -12.76
N LYS A 187 -6.66 -14.97 -14.03
CA LYS A 187 -6.91 -16.34 -14.52
C LYS A 187 -5.69 -17.25 -14.36
N ASP A 188 -4.49 -16.76 -14.69
CA ASP A 188 -3.24 -17.50 -14.53
C ASP A 188 -2.99 -17.86 -13.06
N LEU A 189 -3.29 -16.94 -12.14
CA LEU A 189 -3.18 -17.18 -10.71
C LEU A 189 -4.24 -18.17 -10.19
N MET A 190 -5.48 -18.12 -10.68
CA MET A 190 -6.52 -19.10 -10.36
C MET A 190 -6.16 -20.50 -10.82
N ILE A 191 -5.57 -20.62 -12.01
CA ILE A 191 -5.08 -21.90 -12.55
C ILE A 191 -3.93 -22.42 -11.68
N PHE A 192 -3.02 -21.55 -11.27
CA PHE A 192 -1.86 -21.92 -10.47
C PHE A 192 -2.21 -22.25 -9.00
N GLN A 193 -3.13 -21.51 -8.38
CA GLN A 193 -3.56 -21.67 -6.98
C GLN A 193 -5.08 -21.72 -6.86
N PRO A 194 -5.73 -22.82 -7.27
CA PRO A 194 -7.20 -22.93 -7.32
C PRO A 194 -7.88 -22.89 -5.95
N TYR A 195 -7.12 -23.08 -4.87
CA TYR A 195 -7.62 -23.08 -3.49
C TYR A 195 -7.27 -21.81 -2.71
N LEU A 196 -6.56 -20.86 -3.33
CA LEU A 196 -6.25 -19.59 -2.69
C LEU A 196 -7.53 -18.77 -2.53
N GLN A 197 -7.73 -18.17 -1.36
CA GLN A 197 -8.93 -17.40 -1.06
C GLN A 197 -8.92 -16.09 -1.86
N MET A 198 -9.93 -15.95 -2.73
CA MET A 198 -10.09 -14.82 -3.64
C MET A 198 -11.53 -14.28 -3.55
N MET A 199 -11.68 -12.96 -3.57
CA MET A 199 -12.97 -12.28 -3.61
C MET A 199 -13.03 -11.41 -4.88
N GLU A 200 -13.98 -11.72 -5.74
CA GLU A 200 -14.34 -10.88 -6.87
C GLU A 200 -15.21 -9.71 -6.40
N VAL A 201 -14.89 -8.50 -6.87
CA VAL A 201 -15.67 -7.29 -6.63
C VAL A 201 -15.93 -6.55 -7.94
N ASN A 202 -16.81 -5.55 -7.90
CA ASN A 202 -17.04 -4.64 -9.01
C ASN A 202 -16.67 -3.22 -8.58
N THR A 203 -15.37 -2.91 -8.67
CA THR A 203 -14.82 -1.59 -8.29
C THR A 203 -13.75 -1.17 -9.27
N ASP A 204 -13.59 0.14 -9.45
CA ASP A 204 -12.45 0.71 -10.18
C ASP A 204 -11.14 0.20 -9.57
N HIS A 205 -10.09 0.07 -10.39
CA HIS A 205 -8.76 -0.27 -9.90
C HIS A 205 -8.33 0.67 -8.76
N ALA A 206 -8.59 1.96 -8.94
CA ALA A 206 -8.38 3.00 -7.96
C ALA A 206 -9.48 3.07 -6.89
N PHE A 207 -9.75 1.95 -6.22
CA PHE A 207 -10.85 1.80 -5.26
C PHE A 207 -10.83 2.87 -4.16
N VAL A 208 -9.65 3.38 -3.81
CA VAL A 208 -9.41 4.41 -2.80
C VAL A 208 -10.18 5.71 -3.03
N PHE A 209 -10.66 5.97 -4.26
CA PHE A 209 -11.42 7.18 -4.57
C PHE A 209 -12.93 7.04 -4.44
N LYS A 210 -13.48 5.82 -4.54
CA LYS A 210 -14.94 5.61 -4.65
C LYS A 210 -15.47 4.44 -3.84
N SER A 211 -14.61 3.52 -3.42
CA SER A 211 -14.99 2.24 -2.82
C SER A 211 -14.12 1.90 -1.61
N SER A 212 -13.47 2.89 -0.99
CA SER A 212 -12.63 2.74 0.21
C SER A 212 -13.33 1.95 1.30
N GLU A 213 -14.52 2.36 1.71
CA GLU A 213 -15.25 1.69 2.81
C GLU A 213 -15.63 0.24 2.46
N PHE A 214 -16.07 0.00 1.23
CA PHE A 214 -16.47 -1.32 0.77
C PHE A 214 -15.29 -2.31 0.71
N ILE A 215 -14.15 -1.88 0.16
CA ILE A 215 -12.94 -2.73 0.13
C ILE A 215 -12.36 -2.90 1.53
N ALA A 216 -12.41 -1.89 2.39
CA ALA A 216 -12.01 -2.00 3.79
C ALA A 216 -12.88 -3.01 4.55
N PHE A 217 -14.19 -3.02 4.29
CA PHE A 217 -15.11 -4.01 4.87
C PHE A 217 -14.68 -5.44 4.50
N ILE A 218 -14.46 -5.73 3.22
CA ILE A 218 -14.02 -7.06 2.74
C ILE A 218 -12.66 -7.43 3.35
N ALA A 219 -11.69 -6.51 3.30
CA ALA A 219 -10.38 -6.73 3.89
C ALA A 219 -10.47 -7.01 5.40
N SER A 220 -11.37 -6.32 6.11
CA SER A 220 -11.61 -6.56 7.54
C SER A 220 -12.14 -7.96 7.82
N ASP A 221 -12.98 -8.51 6.95
CA ASP A 221 -13.54 -9.86 7.12
C ASP A 221 -12.48 -10.95 6.88
N PHE A 222 -11.45 -10.66 6.08
CA PHE A 222 -10.26 -11.52 5.97
C PHE A 222 -9.32 -11.42 7.18
N ILE A 223 -9.25 -10.25 7.82
CA ILE A 223 -8.32 -9.99 8.93
C ILE A 223 -8.90 -10.48 10.26
N LYS A 224 -10.16 -10.18 10.57
CA LYS A 224 -10.80 -10.49 11.86
C LYS A 224 -10.63 -11.93 12.33
N PRO A 225 -10.80 -12.98 11.50
CA PRO A 225 -10.61 -14.36 11.94
C PRO A 225 -9.16 -14.70 12.30
N LYS A 226 -8.19 -13.91 11.80
CA LYS A 226 -6.75 -14.07 12.04
C LYS A 226 -6.26 -13.22 13.21
N ILE A 227 -7.07 -12.29 13.71
CA ILE A 227 -6.77 -11.55 14.94
C ILE A 227 -6.72 -12.59 16.04
N SER A 228 -5.60 -12.65 16.75
CA SER A 228 -5.47 -13.50 17.91
C SER A 228 -6.64 -13.18 18.85
N ALA A 229 -7.54 -14.13 19.09
CA ALA A 229 -8.45 -14.02 20.21
C ALA A 229 -7.55 -13.92 21.43
N GLY A 230 -7.45 -12.72 22.03
CA GLY A 230 -6.62 -12.50 23.19
C GLY A 230 -6.98 -13.56 24.24
N MET A 231 -6.08 -14.52 24.43
CA MET A 231 -6.02 -15.32 25.64
C MET A 231 -5.21 -14.53 26.66
#